data_AF-A0A7C4C983-F1
#
_entry.id   AF-A0A7C4C983-F1
#
_cell.length_a   1.000
_cell.length_b   1.000
_cell.length_c   1.000
_cell.angle_alpha   90.00
_cell.angle_beta   90.00
_cell.angle_gamma   90.00
#
_symmetry.space_group_name_H-M   'P 1'
#
loop_
_entity.id
_entity.type
_entity.pdbx_description
1 polymer ?
#
loop_
_entity_poly.entity_id
_entity_poly.type
_entity_poly.pdbx_seq_one_letter_code
_entity_poly.pdbx_strand_id
1 'polypeptide(L)'
;MSNGAVTRACLIGTACWLAATGCRSAAQSRAQLQSPNPVDRAKAAVVAAEQKDRDAVHALIGLLDDPDIAVRLYAIAALRRLTGNDYGYRYYASDADRAAAVARWQAAARAGELTVGGSTDRSRATTDSPPPGTRPAS
;
A
#
# COMPACT_ATOMS: atom_id res chain seq x y z
N MET A 1 47.49 -23.31 -54.53
CA MET A 1 46.00 -23.30 -54.47
C MET A 1 45.63 -23.26 -52.99
N SER A 2 45.59 -22.13 -52.30
CA SER A 2 44.61 -21.02 -52.34
C SER A 2 43.16 -21.50 -52.27
N ASN A 3 42.50 -21.34 -51.12
CA ASN A 3 41.40 -20.38 -50.93
C ASN A 3 40.74 -20.58 -49.56
N GLY A 4 40.87 -19.58 -48.69
CA GLY A 4 40.09 -19.45 -47.47
C GLY A 4 38.67 -18.98 -47.80
N ALA A 5 37.68 -19.57 -47.16
CA ALA A 5 36.29 -19.13 -47.24
C ALA A 5 35.89 -18.43 -45.95
N VAL A 6 35.73 -17.12 -46.11
CA VAL A 6 35.09 -16.14 -45.25
C VAL A 6 33.72 -16.65 -44.77
N THR A 7 33.41 -16.50 -43.48
CA THR A 7 32.01 -16.36 -43.04
C THR A 7 31.99 -15.35 -41.89
N ARG A 8 31.74 -14.08 -42.24
CA ARG A 8 31.61 -12.97 -41.29
C ARG A 8 30.13 -12.70 -41.04
N ALA A 9 29.77 -12.78 -39.77
CA ALA A 9 28.83 -11.94 -39.03
C ALA A 9 27.44 -11.69 -39.66
N CYS A 10 26.47 -12.44 -39.15
CA CYS A 10 25.08 -12.02 -39.11
C CYS A 10 24.97 -10.83 -38.13
N LEU A 11 24.81 -9.62 -38.66
CA LEU A 11 24.47 -8.44 -37.87
C LEU A 11 23.00 -8.54 -37.45
N ILE A 12 22.77 -9.14 -36.28
CA ILE A 12 21.45 -9.09 -35.63
C ILE A 12 21.33 -7.73 -34.95
N GLY A 13 20.51 -6.86 -35.55
CA GLY A 13 20.10 -5.61 -34.93
C GLY A 13 19.42 -5.86 -33.58
N THR A 14 20.04 -5.39 -32.51
CA THR A 14 19.49 -5.26 -31.15
C THR A 14 20.23 -4.08 -30.52
N ALA A 15 19.63 -3.15 -29.79
CA ALA A 15 18.39 -3.22 -29.04
C ALA A 15 17.72 -1.84 -28.99
N CYS A 16 16.39 -1.86 -29.07
CA CYS A 16 15.52 -0.82 -28.55
C CYS A 16 15.88 -0.62 -27.06
N TRP A 17 16.50 0.52 -26.74
CA TRP A 17 16.73 0.94 -25.37
C TRP A 17 15.36 1.24 -24.75
N LEU A 18 14.84 0.27 -24.01
CA LEU A 18 13.58 0.35 -23.28
C LEU A 18 13.64 1.50 -22.26
N ALA A 19 12.86 2.55 -22.51
CA ALA A 19 12.51 3.56 -21.52
C ALA A 19 11.59 2.92 -20.47
N ALA A 20 12.17 2.24 -19.48
CA ALA A 20 11.46 1.70 -18.32
C ALA A 20 11.48 2.68 -17.12
N THR A 21 11.29 3.98 -17.38
CA THR A 21 11.18 4.99 -16.33
C THR A 21 9.73 5.33 -16.08
N GLY A 22 9.14 4.83 -15.00
CA GLY A 22 8.01 5.56 -14.39
C GLY A 22 7.03 4.77 -13.53
N CYS A 23 6.68 3.54 -13.88
CA CYS A 23 5.68 2.79 -13.10
C CYS A 23 6.33 1.97 -12.00
N ARG A 24 6.52 2.57 -10.82
CA ARG A 24 6.80 1.79 -9.60
C ARG A 24 5.55 0.98 -9.23
N SER A 25 5.69 -0.34 -9.12
CA SER A 25 4.59 -1.21 -8.68
C SER A 25 4.26 -0.96 -7.20
N ALA A 26 3.04 -1.30 -6.78
CA ALA A 26 2.64 -1.24 -5.37
C ALA A 26 3.54 -2.10 -4.47
N ALA A 27 3.97 -3.28 -4.95
CA ALA A 27 4.93 -4.11 -4.24
C ALA A 27 6.28 -3.40 -4.04
N GLN A 28 6.77 -2.69 -5.06
CA GLN A 28 8.02 -1.95 -4.97
C GLN A 28 7.92 -0.75 -4.02
N SER A 29 6.81 0.00 -4.05
CA SER A 29 6.60 1.13 -3.14
C SER A 29 6.52 0.66 -1.69
N ARG A 30 5.85 -0.46 -1.40
CA ARG A 30 5.82 -1.06 -0.05
C ARG A 30 7.21 -1.41 0.47
N ALA A 31 8.08 -1.99 -0.36
CA ALA A 31 9.45 -2.29 0.04
C ALA A 31 10.22 -1.01 0.46
N GLN A 32 9.93 0.13 -0.17
CA GLN A 32 10.56 1.41 0.15
C GLN A 32 10.06 2.04 1.47
N LEU A 33 8.91 1.59 2.01
CA LEU A 33 8.46 1.99 3.36
C LEU A 33 9.45 1.55 4.45
N GLN A 34 10.30 0.56 4.17
CA GLN A 34 11.35 0.09 5.09
C GLN A 34 12.75 0.60 4.72
N SER A 35 12.85 1.55 3.79
CA SER A 35 14.15 2.11 3.39
C SER A 35 14.89 2.71 4.59
N PRO A 36 16.22 2.54 4.70
CA PRO A 36 17.01 3.22 5.73
C PRO A 36 16.93 4.76 5.58
N ASN A 37 16.68 5.26 4.37
CA ASN A 37 16.55 6.68 4.10
C ASN A 37 15.13 7.19 4.42
N PRO A 38 14.97 8.17 5.34
CA PRO A 38 13.65 8.70 5.68
C PRO A 38 12.93 9.35 4.49
N VAL A 39 13.68 9.94 3.55
CA VAL A 39 13.09 10.54 2.34
C VAL A 39 12.41 9.49 1.47
N ASP A 40 12.99 8.29 1.37
CA ASP A 40 12.42 7.20 0.57
C ASP A 40 11.18 6.61 1.25
N ARG A 41 11.18 6.48 2.59
CA ARG A 41 9.99 6.07 3.35
C ARG A 41 8.84 7.06 3.19
N ALA A 42 9.12 8.36 3.31
CA ALA A 42 8.15 9.42 3.10
C ALA A 42 7.55 9.40 1.68
N LYS A 43 8.40 9.28 0.65
CA LYS A 43 7.96 9.14 -0.75
C LYS A 43 7.12 7.88 -0.95
N ALA A 44 7.52 6.77 -0.35
CA ALA A 44 6.78 5.52 -0.42
C ALA A 44 5.39 5.64 0.21
N ALA A 45 5.25 6.36 1.32
CA ALA A 45 3.95 6.63 1.93
C ALA A 45 3.03 7.44 1.02
N VAL A 46 3.56 8.46 0.34
CA VAL A 46 2.83 9.23 -0.67
C VAL A 46 2.37 8.33 -1.82
N VAL A 47 3.28 7.54 -2.39
CA VAL A 47 2.98 6.63 -3.50
C VAL A 47 1.92 5.60 -3.11
N ALA A 48 1.97 5.03 -1.91
CA ALA A 48 0.96 4.09 -1.42
C ALA A 48 -0.44 4.74 -1.39
N ALA A 49 -0.54 5.99 -0.94
CA ALA A 49 -1.80 6.73 -0.90
C ALA A 49 -2.33 7.07 -2.31
N GLU A 50 -1.44 7.44 -3.23
CA GLU A 50 -1.78 7.72 -4.63
C GLU A 50 -2.27 6.47 -5.36
N GLN A 51 -1.63 5.34 -5.11
CA GLN A 51 -1.98 4.03 -5.67
C GLN A 51 -3.20 3.39 -5.00
N LYS A 52 -3.77 4.02 -3.95
CA LYS A 52 -4.84 3.46 -3.11
C LYS A 52 -4.49 2.07 -2.57
N ASP A 53 -3.21 1.90 -2.24
CA ASP A 53 -2.64 0.63 -1.84
C ASP A 53 -3.10 0.23 -0.44
N ARG A 54 -4.06 -0.68 -0.38
CA ARG A 54 -4.65 -1.14 0.88
C ARG A 54 -3.72 -2.02 1.69
N ASP A 55 -2.84 -2.77 1.02
CA ASP A 55 -1.92 -3.68 1.69
C ASP A 55 -0.81 -2.90 2.42
N ALA A 56 -0.58 -1.63 2.04
CA ALA A 56 0.37 -0.75 2.71
C ALA A 56 -0.12 -0.25 4.08
N VAL A 57 -1.40 -0.40 4.42
CA VAL A 57 -1.98 0.21 5.64
C VAL A 57 -1.26 -0.20 6.91
N HIS A 58 -0.94 -1.49 7.09
CA HIS A 58 -0.22 -1.95 8.28
C HIS A 58 1.20 -1.38 8.37
N ALA A 59 1.91 -1.30 7.24
CA ALA A 59 3.24 -0.70 7.20
C ALA A 59 3.18 0.81 7.49
N LEU A 60 2.17 1.51 6.97
CA LEU A 60 1.94 2.93 7.24
C LEU A 60 1.61 3.21 8.71
N ILE A 61 0.85 2.33 9.38
CA ILE A 61 0.61 2.42 10.83
C ILE A 61 1.95 2.33 11.59
N GLY A 62 2.86 1.46 11.17
CA GLY A 62 4.20 1.36 11.77
C GLY A 62 5.02 2.64 11.61
N LEU A 63 4.88 3.35 10.49
CA LEU A 63 5.58 4.63 10.25
C LEU A 63 5.04 5.81 11.09
N LEU A 64 3.95 5.63 11.84
CA LEU A 64 3.50 6.63 12.79
C LEU A 64 4.44 6.80 14.00
N ASP A 65 5.27 5.80 14.27
CA ASP A 65 6.31 5.87 15.32
C ASP A 65 7.71 6.12 14.74
N ASP A 66 7.80 6.51 13.47
CA ASP A 66 9.08 6.79 12.83
C ASP A 66 9.82 7.94 13.53
N PRO A 67 11.15 7.86 13.75
CA PRO A 67 11.91 8.94 14.37
C PRO A 67 11.87 10.23 13.56
N ASP A 68 11.73 10.15 12.24
CA ASP A 68 11.67 11.31 11.34
C ASP A 68 10.26 11.92 11.30
N ILE A 69 10.17 13.22 11.59
CA ILE A 69 8.88 13.94 11.65
C ILE A 69 8.18 14.02 10.29
N ALA A 70 8.92 14.10 9.19
CA ALA A 70 8.34 14.13 7.85
C ALA A 70 7.75 12.76 7.50
N VAL A 71 8.43 11.67 7.85
CA VAL A 71 7.88 10.32 7.66
C VAL A 71 6.56 10.15 8.41
N ARG A 72 6.49 10.56 9.68
CA ARG A 72 5.25 10.54 10.46
C ARG A 72 4.13 11.35 9.81
N LEU A 73 4.43 12.55 9.31
CA LEU A 73 3.48 13.41 8.60
C LEU A 73 2.92 12.74 7.34
N TYR A 74 3.78 12.19 6.50
CA TYR A 74 3.34 11.55 5.26
C TYR A 74 2.62 10.23 5.51
N ALA A 75 3.00 9.48 6.56
CA ALA A 75 2.30 8.28 6.98
C ALA A 75 0.86 8.58 7.41
N ILE A 76 0.63 9.58 8.28
CA ILE A 76 -0.74 9.94 8.68
C ILE A 76 -1.55 10.52 7.51
N ALA A 77 -0.92 11.30 6.62
CA ALA A 77 -1.61 11.81 5.43
C ALA A 77 -2.07 10.66 4.51
N ALA A 78 -1.20 9.65 4.31
CA ALA A 78 -1.51 8.47 3.53
C ALA A 78 -2.67 7.66 4.16
N LEU A 79 -2.58 7.38 5.46
CA LEU A 79 -3.62 6.66 6.19
C LEU A 79 -4.98 7.37 6.14
N ARG A 80 -5.02 8.70 6.29
CA ARG A 80 -6.25 9.49 6.16
C ARG A 80 -6.83 9.39 4.76
N ARG A 81 -6.00 9.41 3.72
CA ARG A 81 -6.45 9.26 2.32
C ARG A 81 -6.99 7.86 2.03
N LEU A 82 -6.40 6.83 2.62
CA LEU A 82 -6.81 5.44 2.43
C LEU A 82 -8.08 5.08 3.22
N THR A 83 -8.17 5.54 4.47
CA THR A 83 -9.20 5.08 5.43
C THR A 83 -10.29 6.10 5.73
N GLY A 84 -10.04 7.39 5.47
CA GLY A 84 -10.92 8.48 5.88
C GLY A 84 -10.84 8.85 7.37
N ASN A 85 -9.97 8.21 8.16
CA ASN A 85 -9.87 8.41 9.61
C ASN A 85 -8.46 8.88 10.01
N ASP A 86 -8.36 9.63 11.11
CA ASP A 86 -7.08 10.06 11.70
C ASP A 86 -6.79 9.39 13.07
N TYR A 87 -7.78 8.75 13.70
CA TYR A 87 -7.75 8.20 15.06
C TYR A 87 -7.09 9.13 16.10
N GLY A 88 -7.26 10.44 15.93
CA GLY A 88 -6.71 11.47 16.80
C GLY A 88 -5.19 11.65 16.71
N TYR A 89 -4.51 11.03 15.74
CA TYR A 89 -3.06 11.12 15.62
C TYR A 89 -2.59 12.53 15.21
N ARG A 90 -1.50 12.99 15.82
CA ARG A 90 -0.81 14.25 15.53
C ARG A 90 0.69 14.00 15.45
N TYR A 91 1.29 14.20 14.28
CA TYR A 91 2.69 13.83 14.00
C TYR A 91 3.74 14.59 14.83
N TYR A 92 3.36 15.78 15.35
CA TYR A 92 4.18 16.64 16.20
C TYR A 92 3.86 16.52 17.70
N ALA A 93 2.88 15.69 18.09
CA ALA A 93 2.53 15.52 19.50
C ALA A 93 3.65 14.82 20.28
N SER A 94 3.53 14.80 21.61
CA SER A 94 4.47 14.09 22.48
C SER A 94 4.55 12.60 22.12
N ASP A 95 5.62 11.94 22.50
CA ASP A 95 5.78 10.50 22.24
C ASP A 95 4.66 9.67 22.86
N ALA A 96 4.26 10.00 24.09
CA ALA A 96 3.16 9.34 24.79
C ALA A 96 1.81 9.52 24.05
N ASP A 97 1.51 10.73 23.57
CA ASP A 97 0.26 11.00 22.85
C ASP A 97 0.23 10.27 21.49
N ARG A 98 1.37 10.24 20.78
CA ARG A 98 1.50 9.49 19.53
C ARG A 98 1.31 8.00 19.77
N ALA A 99 1.99 7.42 20.76
CA ALA A 99 1.87 6.01 21.10
C ALA A 99 0.41 5.63 21.44
N ALA A 100 -0.31 6.48 22.19
CA ALA A 100 -1.71 6.27 22.47
C ALA A 100 -2.58 6.30 21.19
N ALA A 101 -2.32 7.21 20.26
CA ALA A 101 -3.01 7.26 18.97
C ALA A 101 -2.65 6.07 18.06
N VAL A 102 -1.40 5.62 18.05
CA VAL A 102 -0.98 4.40 17.33
C VAL A 102 -1.67 3.17 17.90
N ALA A 103 -1.84 3.07 19.22
CA ALA A 103 -2.59 1.98 19.83
C ALA A 103 -4.06 1.92 19.33
N ARG A 104 -4.70 3.08 19.11
CA ARG A 104 -6.04 3.17 18.50
C ARG A 104 -6.05 2.69 17.06
N TRP A 105 -5.06 3.12 16.26
CA TRP A 105 -4.87 2.62 14.89
C TRP A 105 -4.72 1.10 14.84
N GLN A 106 -3.87 0.53 15.70
CA GLN A 106 -3.64 -0.90 15.76
C GLN A 106 -4.87 -1.67 16.26
N ALA A 107 -5.62 -1.12 17.21
CA ALA A 107 -6.86 -1.72 17.69
C ALA A 107 -7.90 -1.80 16.57
N ALA A 108 -8.12 -0.70 15.84
CA ALA A 108 -9.01 -0.67 14.69
C ALA A 108 -8.57 -1.65 13.58
N ALA A 109 -7.25 -1.78 13.34
CA ALA A 109 -6.70 -2.75 12.40
C ALA A 109 -7.03 -4.20 12.80
N ARG A 110 -6.85 -4.55 14.08
CA ARG A 110 -7.17 -5.90 14.60
C ARG A 110 -8.67 -6.19 14.60
N ALA A 111 -9.51 -5.17 14.82
CA ALA A 111 -10.96 -5.30 14.80
C ALA A 111 -11.55 -5.36 13.38
N GLY A 112 -10.77 -5.05 12.34
CA GLY A 112 -11.26 -4.97 10.96
C GLY A 112 -12.06 -3.70 10.65
N GLU A 113 -11.90 -2.66 11.48
CA GLU A 113 -12.65 -1.40 11.37
C GLU A 113 -12.02 -0.40 10.38
N LEU A 114 -10.85 -0.72 9.80
CA LEU A 114 -10.20 0.14 8.82
C LEU A 114 -10.95 0.10 7.48
N THR A 115 -11.79 1.11 7.23
CA THR A 115 -12.53 1.25 5.98
C THR A 115 -11.65 1.75 4.85
N VAL A 116 -10.90 0.86 4.18
CA VAL A 116 -10.04 1.26 3.07
C VAL A 116 -10.85 1.34 1.77
N GLY A 117 -11.23 2.55 1.35
CA GLY A 117 -11.84 2.82 0.05
C GLY A 117 -13.05 1.95 -0.33
N GLY A 118 -14.13 1.97 0.44
CA GLY A 118 -15.47 1.58 -0.04
C GLY A 118 -15.80 0.09 -0.16
N SER A 119 -14.91 -0.83 0.26
CA SER A 119 -15.31 -2.23 0.45
C SER A 119 -15.04 -2.64 1.90
N THR A 120 -15.99 -2.32 2.78
CA THR A 120 -16.32 -3.27 3.84
C THR A 120 -16.55 -4.62 3.16
N ASP A 121 -15.77 -5.60 3.55
CA ASP A 121 -15.98 -7.01 3.29
C ASP A 121 -17.45 -7.38 3.61
N ARG A 122 -18.33 -7.23 2.61
CA ARG A 122 -19.75 -7.60 2.69
C ARG A 122 -19.91 -9.12 2.47
N SER A 123 -18.82 -9.84 2.23
CA SER A 123 -18.85 -11.27 1.90
C SER A 123 -19.08 -12.17 3.11
N ARG A 124 -19.09 -11.62 4.34
CA ARG A 124 -19.38 -12.38 5.56
C ARG A 124 -20.87 -12.40 5.97
N ALA A 125 -21.76 -11.69 5.28
CA ALA A 125 -23.15 -11.50 5.69
C ALA A 125 -24.22 -12.30 4.88
N THR A 126 -23.84 -13.20 3.96
CA THR A 126 -24.79 -13.86 3.05
C THR A 126 -24.99 -15.37 3.31
N THR A 127 -24.71 -15.89 4.51
CA THR A 127 -24.90 -17.34 4.76
C THR A 127 -25.96 -17.70 5.80
N ASP A 128 -26.75 -16.75 6.32
CA ASP A 128 -27.85 -17.12 7.21
C ASP A 128 -29.12 -16.29 6.98
N SER A 129 -29.84 -16.64 5.92
CA SER A 129 -31.28 -16.36 5.85
C SER A 129 -31.94 -17.50 5.10
N PRO A 130 -32.72 -18.36 5.77
CA PRO A 130 -33.52 -19.36 5.08
C PRO A 130 -34.65 -18.66 4.29
N PRO A 131 -35.09 -19.24 3.16
CA PRO A 131 -36.11 -18.63 2.31
C PRO A 131 -37.46 -18.54 3.03
N PRO A 132 -38.30 -17.53 2.73
CA PRO A 132 -39.63 -17.43 3.30
C PRO A 132 -40.47 -18.62 2.84
N GLY A 133 -41.02 -19.35 3.81
CA GLY A 133 -41.91 -20.48 3.56
C GLY A 133 -43.09 -20.05 2.70
N THR A 134 -43.27 -20.75 1.59
CA THR A 134 -44.47 -20.67 0.75
C THR A 134 -45.67 -21.16 1.57
N ARG A 135 -46.64 -20.28 1.82
CA ARG A 135 -47.97 -20.72 2.29
C ARG A 135 -48.71 -21.35 1.12
N PRO A 136 -49.16 -22.61 1.19
CA PRO A 136 -50.18 -23.09 0.28
C PRO A 136 -51.55 -22.60 0.72
N ALA A 137 -52.33 -22.15 -0.24
CA ALA A 137 -53.73 -21.81 -0.09
C ALA A 137 -54.58 -23.06 0.13
N SER A 138 -55.44 -23.03 1.15
CA SER A 138 -56.79 -23.66 1.19
C SER A 138 -57.50 -23.17 2.45
#